data_AF-A0AAV2S1V9-F1
#
_entry.id   AF-A0AAV2S1V9-F1
#
_cell.length_a   1.000
_cell.length_b   1.000
_cell.length_c   1.000
_cell.angle_alpha   90.00
_cell.angle_beta   90.00
_cell.angle_gamma   90.00
#
_symmetry.space_group_name_H-M   'P 1'
#
loop_
_entity.id
_entity.type
_entity.pdbx_description
1 polymer ?
#
loop_
_entity_poly.entity_id
_entity_poly.type
_entity_poly.pdbx_seq_one_letter_code
_entity_poly.pdbx_strand_id
1 'polypeptide(L)'
;QLGNTTCELHLDDQGSWRMPSHFAHYPYIVRKCRPPPPLTLIDDLPTVLSRTRNRCSLKSYRGTVSKMENLPASLENLNLAIASDQQAYVCAEGLAKLKHTMPNLKEISMHVRVDVDVLSLPPLPLVQVYGGSNVYLYLSGVGEAETAWATAAAKTLLPRDGTELGAYRWLVFPSSRLTRTTTEELLRQLASADVRVEGEIVVSSRAPVTWKHRAELNVLTKHLMPDCAGFVWRKSDDKLGFGW
;
A
#
# COMPACT_ATOMS: atom_id res chain seq x y z
N GLN A 1 12.08 1.67 -35.17
CA GLN A 1 10.68 1.83 -34.72
C GLN A 1 10.47 0.95 -33.49
N LEU A 2 10.54 1.52 -32.28
CA LEU A 2 10.22 0.82 -31.04
C LEU A 2 8.82 1.30 -30.62
N GLY A 3 7.79 0.71 -31.24
CA GLY A 3 6.42 0.88 -30.77
C GLY A 3 6.21 0.09 -29.48
N ASN A 4 5.70 0.75 -28.44
CA ASN A 4 5.11 0.17 -27.23
C ASN A 4 6.00 -0.81 -26.43
N THR A 5 7.08 -0.31 -25.82
CA THR A 5 7.80 -1.05 -24.77
C THR A 5 7.28 -0.63 -23.38
N THR A 6 6.78 -1.62 -22.63
CA THR A 6 6.40 -1.49 -21.22
C THR A 6 7.66 -1.57 -20.37
N CYS A 7 7.94 -0.57 -19.54
CA CYS A 7 9.00 -0.69 -18.53
C CYS A 7 8.38 -0.53 -17.14
N GLU A 8 8.93 -1.26 -16.17
CA GLU A 8 8.63 -1.14 -14.74
C GLU A 8 9.85 -0.47 -14.08
N LEU A 9 9.61 0.53 -13.23
CA LEU A 9 10.67 1.26 -12.53
C LEU A 9 10.50 1.02 -11.03
N HIS A 10 11.51 0.40 -10.44
CA HIS A 10 11.64 0.19 -9.02
C HIS A 10 12.72 1.14 -8.53
N LEU A 11 12.38 2.05 -7.62
CA LEU A 11 13.35 2.94 -7.00
C LEU A 11 13.35 2.67 -5.50
N ASP A 12 14.33 1.87 -5.09
CA ASP A 12 14.67 1.67 -3.69
C ASP A 12 15.52 2.86 -3.25
N ASP A 13 14.92 3.81 -2.54
CA ASP A 13 15.69 4.79 -1.79
C ASP A 13 16.35 4.08 -0.60
N GLN A 14 17.64 3.75 -0.75
CA GLN A 14 18.45 3.09 0.28
C GLN A 14 18.83 4.03 1.45
N GLY A 15 18.34 5.27 1.47
CA GLY A 15 18.50 6.21 2.57
C GLY A 15 17.60 5.89 3.76
N SER A 16 18.10 5.07 4.70
CA SER A 16 17.57 4.77 6.05
C SER A 16 16.54 3.64 6.22
N TRP A 17 16.06 3.03 5.14
CA TRP A 17 15.15 1.89 5.22
C TRP A 17 15.88 0.60 4.90
N ARG A 18 16.29 -0.15 5.93
CA ARG A 18 16.42 -1.59 5.74
C ARG A 18 15.01 -2.14 5.63
N MET A 19 14.46 -2.14 4.41
CA MET A 19 13.50 -3.18 4.06
C MET A 19 14.13 -4.51 4.47
N PRO A 20 13.42 -5.39 5.20
CA PRO A 20 13.98 -6.67 5.62
C PRO A 20 14.61 -7.39 4.41
N SER A 21 15.74 -8.06 4.61
CA SER A 21 16.53 -8.75 3.56
C SER A 21 15.76 -9.78 2.71
N HIS A 22 14.48 -10.00 3.00
CA HIS A 22 13.55 -10.89 2.29
C HIS A 22 12.77 -10.18 1.17
N PHE A 23 12.84 -8.84 1.08
CA PHE A 23 12.23 -8.01 0.04
C PHE A 23 13.17 -7.83 -1.18
N ALA A 24 14.43 -8.29 -1.08
CA ALA A 24 15.47 -8.14 -2.11
C ALA A 24 15.54 -9.29 -3.13
N HIS A 25 14.57 -10.20 -3.17
CA HIS A 25 14.65 -11.42 -3.97
C HIS A 25 13.40 -11.67 -4.82
N TYR A 26 13.17 -10.78 -5.78
CA TYR A 26 12.52 -11.14 -7.05
C TYR A 26 13.39 -10.68 -8.23
N PRO A 27 13.59 -11.53 -9.24
CA PRO A 27 14.42 -11.19 -10.40
C PRO A 27 13.75 -10.09 -11.22
N TYR A 28 14.51 -9.02 -11.44
CA TYR A 28 14.28 -7.96 -12.39
C TYR A 28 13.67 -8.48 -13.71
N ILE A 29 12.45 -8.06 -14.03
CA ILE A 29 11.94 -8.16 -15.40
C ILE A 29 11.91 -6.75 -16.00
N VAL A 30 13.11 -6.25 -16.33
CA VAL A 30 13.22 -5.24 -17.39
C VAL A 30 13.01 -5.98 -18.72
N ARG A 31 11.76 -6.11 -19.17
CA ARG A 31 11.49 -6.65 -20.50
C ARG A 31 11.85 -5.61 -21.57
N LYS A 32 13.12 -5.68 -21.99
CA LYS A 32 13.73 -5.05 -23.19
C LYS A 32 13.52 -3.54 -23.31
N CYS A 33 14.08 -2.79 -22.38
CA CYS A 33 14.54 -1.43 -22.64
C CYS A 33 16.09 -1.58 -22.70
N ARG A 34 16.79 -1.12 -23.77
CA ARG A 34 18.28 -1.22 -23.85
C ARG A 34 18.85 -0.81 -22.49
N PRO A 35 19.80 -1.55 -21.89
CA PRO A 35 20.31 -1.21 -20.58
C PRO A 35 20.76 0.25 -20.63
N PRO A 36 20.18 1.15 -19.81
CA PRO A 36 20.77 2.46 -19.66
C PRO A 36 22.21 2.28 -19.14
N PRO A 37 23.11 3.23 -19.42
CA PRO A 37 24.42 3.22 -18.78
C PRO A 37 24.25 3.06 -17.27
N PRO A 38 25.19 2.39 -16.58
CA PRO A 38 25.07 2.09 -15.16
C PRO A 38 24.64 3.35 -14.41
N LEU A 39 23.48 3.27 -13.75
CA LEU A 39 22.95 4.33 -12.90
C LEU A 39 23.97 4.53 -11.77
N THR A 40 24.79 5.55 -11.88
CA THR A 40 25.58 6.05 -10.76
C THR A 40 24.61 6.50 -9.67
N LEU A 41 24.98 6.28 -8.41
CA LEU A 41 24.17 6.35 -7.19
C LEU A 41 23.49 7.71 -6.88
N ILE A 42 23.39 8.64 -7.82
CA ILE A 42 22.90 10.01 -7.64
C ILE A 42 22.25 10.48 -8.94
N ASP A 43 21.13 9.89 -9.33
CA ASP A 43 20.18 10.57 -10.21
C ASP A 43 18.87 10.64 -9.44
N ASP A 44 18.50 11.84 -8.98
CA ASP A 44 17.24 12.07 -8.27
C ASP A 44 16.07 11.52 -9.11
N LEU A 45 15.04 10.95 -8.45
CA LEU A 45 13.82 10.42 -9.08
C LEU A 45 13.31 11.23 -10.29
N PRO A 46 13.26 12.58 -10.26
CA PRO A 46 12.85 13.40 -11.41
C PRO A 46 13.76 13.26 -12.65
N THR A 47 15.07 13.04 -12.45
CA THR A 47 16.06 12.87 -13.52
C THR A 47 15.90 11.51 -14.20
N VAL A 48 15.67 10.45 -13.43
CA VAL A 48 15.39 9.11 -13.98
C VAL A 48 14.06 9.09 -14.73
N LEU A 49 13.01 9.67 -14.14
CA LEU A 49 11.69 9.76 -14.76
C LEU A 49 11.72 10.62 -16.04
N SER A 50 12.39 11.76 -16.04
CA SER A 50 12.46 12.62 -17.24
C SER A 50 13.23 11.97 -18.40
N ARG A 51 14.32 11.24 -18.12
CA ARG A 51 15.08 10.50 -19.16
C ARG A 51 14.30 9.30 -19.73
N THR A 52 13.46 8.66 -18.94
CA THR A 52 12.68 7.47 -19.34
C THR A 52 11.32 7.82 -19.96
N ARG A 53 10.71 8.96 -19.57
CA ARG A 53 9.38 9.42 -20.03
C ARG A 53 9.21 9.47 -21.54
N ASN A 54 10.28 9.80 -22.28
CA ASN A 54 10.22 9.94 -23.75
C ASN A 54 10.51 8.65 -24.51
N ARG A 55 10.87 7.55 -23.81
CA ARG A 55 11.29 6.29 -24.44
C ARG A 55 10.44 5.10 -24.04
N CYS A 56 9.71 5.20 -22.94
CA CYS A 56 9.12 4.07 -22.25
C CYS A 56 7.80 4.48 -21.58
N SER A 57 6.80 3.61 -21.65
CA SER A 57 5.58 3.77 -20.85
C SER A 57 5.80 3.12 -19.50
N LEU A 58 5.89 3.94 -18.45
CA LEU A 58 5.96 3.44 -17.08
C LEU A 58 4.56 3.06 -16.62
N LYS A 59 4.38 1.78 -16.27
CA LYS A 59 3.09 1.22 -15.85
C LYS A 59 2.96 1.01 -14.35
N SER A 60 4.07 0.80 -13.65
CA SER A 60 4.09 0.56 -12.22
C SER A 60 5.13 1.43 -11.55
N TYR A 61 4.79 2.01 -10.40
CA TYR A 61 5.71 2.72 -9.52
C TYR A 61 5.61 2.17 -8.09
N ARG A 62 6.75 2.04 -7.43
CA ARG A 62 6.85 1.74 -6.00
C ARG A 62 7.90 2.65 -5.35
N GLY A 63 7.55 3.29 -4.25
CA GLY A 63 8.50 4.03 -3.41
C GLY A 63 7.89 5.24 -2.70
N THR A 64 8.74 6.15 -2.28
CA THR A 64 8.37 7.45 -1.71
C THR A 64 8.42 8.54 -2.79
N VAL A 65 7.47 9.46 -2.75
CA VAL A 65 7.41 10.57 -3.70
C VAL A 65 7.71 11.88 -3.00
N SER A 66 8.58 12.69 -3.61
CA SER A 66 8.81 14.07 -3.19
C SER A 66 7.82 15.05 -3.81
N LYS A 67 7.30 14.71 -5.00
CA LYS A 67 6.19 15.41 -5.67
C LYS A 67 5.45 14.44 -6.59
N MET A 68 4.14 14.36 -6.45
CA MET A 68 3.28 13.47 -7.24
C MET A 68 3.21 13.85 -8.73
N GLU A 69 3.36 15.14 -9.05
CA GLU A 69 3.39 15.66 -10.44
C GLU A 69 4.55 15.13 -11.29
N ASN A 70 5.60 14.60 -10.65
CA ASN A 70 6.73 14.00 -11.36
C ASN A 70 6.41 12.62 -11.90
N LEU A 71 5.38 11.96 -11.37
CA LEU A 71 4.98 10.63 -11.82
C LEU A 71 4.30 10.69 -13.20
N PRO A 72 4.57 9.72 -14.09
CA PRO A 72 4.03 9.75 -15.43
C PRO A 72 2.53 9.37 -15.46
N ALA A 73 1.77 10.05 -16.32
CA ALA A 73 0.33 9.79 -16.53
C ALA A 73 0.02 8.39 -17.11
N SER A 74 1.03 7.65 -17.56
CA SER A 74 0.88 6.29 -18.07
C SER A 74 0.75 5.22 -17.00
N LEU A 75 0.93 5.57 -15.72
CA LEU A 75 0.86 4.63 -14.61
C LEU A 75 -0.50 3.94 -14.53
N GLU A 76 -0.44 2.64 -14.29
CA GLU A 76 -1.59 1.77 -14.00
C GLU A 76 -1.55 1.31 -12.54
N ASN A 77 -0.37 1.10 -11.96
CA ASN A 77 -0.19 0.68 -10.57
C ASN A 77 0.67 1.67 -9.81
N LEU A 78 0.21 2.09 -8.64
CA LEU A 78 0.91 3.04 -7.80
C LEU A 78 1.04 2.52 -6.37
N ASN A 79 2.27 2.29 -5.92
CA ASN A 79 2.57 1.82 -4.58
C ASN A 79 3.38 2.89 -3.82
N LEU A 80 2.75 3.55 -2.85
CA LEU A 80 3.36 4.64 -2.10
C LEU A 80 3.71 4.19 -0.68
N ALA A 81 4.84 4.70 -0.18
CA ALA A 81 5.23 4.59 1.23
C ALA A 81 5.22 5.98 1.89
N ILE A 82 4.61 6.06 3.08
CA ILE A 82 4.56 7.25 3.94
C ILE A 82 5.15 6.87 5.30
N ALA A 83 6.26 7.50 5.63
CA ALA A 83 7.01 7.24 6.84
C ALA A 83 7.23 8.48 7.72
N SER A 84 6.76 9.64 7.28
CA SER A 84 6.83 10.90 8.01
C SER A 84 5.67 11.81 7.62
N ASP A 85 5.34 12.75 8.49
CA ASP A 85 4.28 13.73 8.25
C ASP A 85 4.58 14.61 7.02
N GLN A 86 5.86 14.89 6.76
CA GLN A 86 6.27 15.63 5.57
C GLN A 86 5.92 14.87 4.28
N GLN A 87 6.10 13.55 4.26
CA GLN A 87 5.70 12.71 3.12
C GLN A 87 4.18 12.62 3.02
N ALA A 88 3.47 12.56 4.15
CA ALA A 88 2.01 12.57 4.16
C ALA A 88 1.44 13.85 3.54
N TYR A 89 1.99 15.01 3.92
CA TYR A 89 1.62 16.31 3.36
C TYR A 89 1.84 16.37 1.84
N VAL A 90 3.00 15.92 1.37
CA VAL A 90 3.32 15.85 -0.06
C VAL A 90 2.35 14.94 -0.82
N CYS A 91 2.01 13.78 -0.25
CA CYS A 91 1.06 12.85 -0.83
C CYS A 91 -0.36 13.43 -0.88
N ALA A 92 -0.79 14.21 0.14
CA ALA A 92 -2.12 14.79 0.23
C ALA A 92 -2.50 15.66 -0.97
N GLU A 93 -1.63 16.61 -1.34
CA GLU A 93 -1.89 17.50 -2.47
C GLU A 93 -1.98 16.75 -3.81
N GLY A 94 -1.20 15.67 -3.95
CA GLY A 94 -1.16 14.87 -5.17
C GLY A 94 -2.28 13.85 -5.31
N LEU A 95 -2.67 13.19 -4.21
CA LEU A 95 -3.72 12.15 -4.20
C LEU A 95 -5.08 12.72 -4.62
N ALA A 96 -5.40 13.96 -4.22
CA ALA A 96 -6.63 14.64 -4.63
C ALA A 96 -6.72 14.86 -6.15
N LYS A 97 -5.59 14.98 -6.85
CA LYS A 97 -5.51 15.24 -8.29
C LYS A 97 -5.33 13.96 -9.12
N LEU A 98 -5.20 12.81 -8.45
CA LEU A 98 -4.65 11.60 -9.06
C LEU A 98 -5.51 11.08 -10.22
N LYS A 99 -6.83 11.11 -10.07
CA LYS A 99 -7.79 10.71 -11.12
C LYS A 99 -7.61 11.51 -12.43
N HIS A 100 -7.20 12.77 -12.32
CA HIS A 100 -6.96 13.64 -13.47
C HIS A 100 -5.56 13.44 -14.05
N THR A 101 -4.55 13.27 -13.19
CA THR A 101 -3.14 13.16 -13.61
C THR A 101 -2.76 11.77 -14.10
N MET A 102 -3.46 10.73 -13.65
CA MET A 102 -3.20 9.32 -13.98
C MET A 102 -4.51 8.61 -14.35
N PRO A 103 -5.13 8.94 -15.49
CA PRO A 103 -6.45 8.43 -15.87
C PRO A 103 -6.48 6.92 -16.11
N ASN A 104 -5.31 6.29 -16.27
CA ASN A 104 -5.17 4.85 -16.49
C ASN A 104 -4.91 4.07 -15.19
N LEU A 105 -4.94 4.72 -14.02
CA LEU A 105 -4.66 4.05 -12.77
C LEU A 105 -5.73 2.98 -12.47
N LYS A 106 -5.27 1.75 -12.25
CA LYS A 106 -6.07 0.55 -11.96
C LYS A 106 -5.86 0.05 -10.54
N GLU A 107 -4.75 0.43 -9.91
CA GLU A 107 -4.41 -0.02 -8.57
C GLU A 107 -3.66 1.08 -7.80
N ILE A 108 -4.02 1.24 -6.53
CA ILE A 108 -3.24 2.02 -5.57
C ILE A 108 -2.99 1.22 -4.30
N SER A 109 -1.74 1.15 -3.88
CA SER A 109 -1.34 0.67 -2.57
C SER A 109 -0.70 1.78 -1.77
N MET A 110 -1.04 1.85 -0.48
CA MET A 110 -0.45 2.80 0.46
C MET A 110 0.13 2.04 1.65
N HIS A 111 1.38 2.31 1.99
CA HIS A 111 2.03 1.78 3.19
C HIS A 111 2.35 2.93 4.14
N VAL A 112 1.76 2.90 5.33
CA VAL A 112 1.94 3.94 6.36
C VAL A 112 2.60 3.35 7.62
N ARG A 113 3.47 4.14 8.25
CA ARG A 113 4.12 3.82 9.52
C ARG A 113 3.38 4.44 10.71
N VAL A 114 3.41 3.74 11.83
CA VAL A 114 2.69 4.05 13.08
C VAL A 114 2.96 5.42 13.73
N ASP A 115 4.05 6.08 13.35
CA ASP A 115 4.45 7.39 13.87
C ASP A 115 4.06 8.57 12.96
N VAL A 116 3.36 8.29 11.87
CA VAL A 116 2.77 9.33 11.02
C VAL A 116 1.50 9.84 11.69
N ASP A 117 1.37 11.16 11.80
CA ASP A 117 0.15 11.80 12.28
C ASP A 117 -1.00 11.49 11.33
N VAL A 118 -2.03 10.84 11.85
CA VAL A 118 -3.22 10.47 11.09
C VAL A 118 -3.91 11.69 10.49
N LEU A 119 -3.86 12.85 11.16
CA LEU A 119 -4.48 14.08 10.66
C LEU A 119 -3.79 14.65 9.41
N SER A 120 -2.54 14.24 9.16
CA SER A 120 -1.79 14.61 7.95
C SER A 120 -2.13 13.72 6.74
N LEU A 121 -2.85 12.61 6.96
CA LEU A 121 -3.19 11.67 5.91
C LEU A 121 -4.44 12.13 5.13
N PRO A 122 -4.40 12.12 3.79
CA PRO A 122 -5.59 12.35 2.96
C PRO A 122 -6.42 11.05 2.82
N PRO A 123 -7.70 11.13 2.42
CA PRO A 123 -8.40 9.96 1.90
C PRO A 123 -7.74 9.46 0.61
N LEU A 124 -7.79 8.16 0.36
CA LEU A 124 -7.31 7.58 -0.91
C LEU A 124 -8.35 7.81 -2.03
N PRO A 125 -7.91 8.00 -3.28
CA PRO A 125 -8.84 8.07 -4.40
C PRO A 125 -9.52 6.71 -4.60
N LEU A 126 -10.80 6.75 -4.99
CA LEU A 126 -11.52 5.55 -5.40
C LEU A 126 -10.96 5.02 -6.73
N VAL A 127 -10.46 3.79 -6.72
CA VAL A 127 -9.97 3.09 -7.91
C VAL A 127 -10.77 1.79 -8.06
N GLN A 128 -11.77 1.80 -8.94
CA GLN A 128 -12.63 0.66 -9.22
C GLN A 128 -12.23 -0.03 -10.51
N VAL A 129 -12.10 -1.35 -10.47
CA VAL A 129 -11.81 -2.18 -11.64
C VAL A 129 -12.68 -3.42 -11.57
N TYR A 130 -13.45 -3.69 -12.64
CA TYR A 130 -14.25 -4.91 -12.84
C TYR A 130 -14.95 -5.45 -11.58
N GLY A 131 -15.79 -4.63 -10.94
CA GLY A 131 -16.69 -5.09 -9.89
C GLY A 131 -16.12 -5.09 -8.46
N GLY A 132 -15.02 -4.38 -8.21
CA GLY A 132 -14.53 -4.15 -6.85
C GLY A 132 -13.50 -3.03 -6.74
N SER A 133 -13.13 -2.72 -5.51
CA SER A 133 -12.03 -1.80 -5.21
C SER A 133 -10.67 -2.44 -5.45
N ASN A 134 -9.72 -1.65 -5.98
CA ASN A 134 -8.30 -2.00 -6.11
C ASN A 134 -7.43 -1.05 -5.27
N VAL A 135 -7.88 -0.80 -4.03
CA VAL A 135 -7.14 -0.02 -3.05
C VAL A 135 -6.60 -0.90 -1.94
N TYR A 136 -5.29 -0.89 -1.72
CA TYR A 136 -4.61 -1.71 -0.72
C TYR A 136 -3.97 -0.83 0.34
N LEU A 137 -4.18 -1.15 1.62
CA LEU A 137 -3.60 -0.40 2.74
C LEU A 137 -2.73 -1.30 3.61
N TYR A 138 -1.51 -0.85 3.89
CA TYR A 138 -0.53 -1.51 4.74
C TYR A 138 -0.19 -0.60 5.92
N LEU A 139 -0.49 -1.05 7.14
CA LEU A 139 -0.24 -0.30 8.37
C LEU A 139 0.82 -1.00 9.21
N SER A 140 2.04 -0.48 9.17
CA SER A 140 3.21 -1.11 9.81
C SER A 140 3.55 -0.51 11.17
N GLY A 141 4.22 -1.31 12.00
CA GLY A 141 4.59 -0.91 13.36
C GLY A 141 3.46 -1.03 14.38
N VAL A 142 2.30 -1.58 13.98
CA VAL A 142 1.13 -1.75 14.86
C VAL A 142 1.39 -2.83 15.90
N GLY A 143 1.40 -2.45 17.17
CA GLY A 143 1.34 -3.34 18.32
C GLY A 143 0.07 -3.14 19.12
N GLU A 144 0.12 -3.52 20.39
CA GLU A 144 -1.04 -3.49 21.29
C GLU A 144 -1.50 -2.06 21.61
N ALA A 145 -0.57 -1.11 21.72
CA ALA A 145 -0.87 0.28 22.06
C ALA A 145 -1.35 1.10 20.85
N GLU A 146 -1.13 0.60 19.63
CA GLU A 146 -1.32 1.36 18.40
C GLU A 146 -2.55 0.93 17.59
N THR A 147 -3.45 0.16 18.19
CA THR A 147 -4.74 -0.24 17.57
C THR A 147 -5.64 0.96 17.28
N ALA A 148 -5.69 1.93 18.19
CA ALA A 148 -6.45 3.16 18.01
C ALA A 148 -5.88 4.00 16.85
N TRP A 149 -4.54 4.12 16.76
CA TRP A 149 -3.88 4.77 15.63
C TRP A 149 -4.20 4.05 14.32
N ALA A 150 -4.10 2.71 14.30
CA ALA A 150 -4.33 1.92 13.11
C ALA A 150 -5.77 2.05 12.58
N THR A 151 -6.75 2.03 13.49
CA THR A 151 -8.15 2.28 13.16
C THR A 151 -8.35 3.70 12.60
N ALA A 152 -7.76 4.71 13.24
CA ALA A 152 -7.87 6.09 12.80
C ALA A 152 -7.22 6.30 11.42
N ALA A 153 -6.05 5.71 11.18
CA ALA A 153 -5.36 5.72 9.88
C ALA A 153 -6.21 5.05 8.80
N ALA A 154 -6.73 3.85 9.06
CA ALA A 154 -7.60 3.13 8.12
C ALA A 154 -8.91 3.87 7.82
N LYS A 155 -9.48 4.59 8.79
CA LYS A 155 -10.67 5.42 8.59
C LYS A 155 -10.36 6.66 7.74
N THR A 156 -9.23 7.31 8.02
CA THR A 156 -8.82 8.55 7.34
C THR A 156 -8.46 8.29 5.89
N LEU A 157 -7.73 7.21 5.62
CA LEU A 157 -7.33 6.77 4.28
C LEU A 157 -8.45 6.06 3.50
N LEU A 158 -9.64 5.90 4.08
CA LEU A 158 -10.72 5.14 3.44
C LEU A 158 -10.95 5.67 2.02
N PRO A 159 -11.06 4.79 0.99
CA PRO A 159 -11.19 5.26 -0.39
C PRO A 159 -12.45 6.10 -0.59
N ARG A 160 -12.34 7.25 -1.27
CA ARG A 160 -13.48 8.14 -1.52
C ARG A 160 -13.43 8.79 -2.90
N ASP A 161 -14.61 9.08 -3.43
CA ASP A 161 -14.82 10.00 -4.56
C ASP A 161 -16.01 10.92 -4.24
N GLY A 162 -15.72 12.18 -3.89
CA GLY A 162 -16.74 13.08 -3.36
C GLY A 162 -17.38 12.54 -2.08
N THR A 163 -18.67 12.22 -2.15
CA THR A 163 -19.45 11.65 -1.04
C THR A 163 -19.50 10.11 -1.05
N GLU A 164 -19.01 9.47 -2.12
CA GLU A 164 -19.02 8.02 -2.24
C GLU A 164 -17.88 7.42 -1.40
N LEU A 165 -18.23 6.47 -0.53
CA LEU A 165 -17.27 5.69 0.25
C LEU A 165 -17.00 4.37 -0.45
N GLY A 166 -15.72 4.10 -0.72
CA GLY A 166 -15.26 2.80 -1.17
C GLY A 166 -14.85 1.88 -0.01
N ALA A 167 -14.27 0.75 -0.38
CA ALA A 167 -13.70 -0.22 0.52
C ALA A 167 -12.25 -0.51 0.16
N TYR A 168 -11.47 -1.05 1.09
CA TYR A 168 -10.19 -1.62 0.75
C TYR A 168 -10.37 -2.96 0.05
N ARG A 169 -9.55 -3.24 -0.97
CA ARG A 169 -9.33 -4.61 -1.41
C ARG A 169 -8.73 -5.39 -0.25
N TRP A 170 -7.57 -4.97 0.24
CA TRP A 170 -6.92 -5.55 1.43
C TRP A 170 -6.50 -4.51 2.44
N LEU A 171 -6.63 -4.87 3.70
CA LEU A 171 -6.07 -4.15 4.85
C LEU A 171 -5.06 -5.05 5.55
N VAL A 172 -3.79 -4.64 5.54
CA VAL A 172 -2.68 -5.49 5.94
C VAL A 172 -1.91 -4.84 7.10
N PHE A 173 -1.62 -5.64 8.11
CA PHE A 173 -0.80 -5.29 9.27
C PHE A 173 0.51 -6.08 9.23
N PRO A 174 1.51 -5.64 8.43
CA PRO A 174 2.75 -6.38 8.24
C PRO A 174 3.62 -6.32 9.51
N SER A 175 4.24 -7.46 9.85
CA SER A 175 5.19 -7.58 10.98
C SER A 175 4.70 -6.93 12.28
N SER A 176 3.39 -7.01 12.52
CA SER A 176 2.73 -6.47 13.69
C SER A 176 3.15 -7.21 14.96
N ARG A 177 2.97 -6.54 16.10
CA ARG A 177 3.12 -7.13 17.45
C ARG A 177 1.77 -7.48 18.05
N LEU A 178 0.73 -7.59 17.23
CA LEU A 178 -0.62 -7.90 17.66
C LEU A 178 -0.68 -9.34 18.20
N THR A 179 -1.32 -9.48 19.35
CA THR A 179 -1.77 -10.77 19.90
C THR A 179 -3.17 -11.07 19.39
N ARG A 180 -3.69 -12.26 19.71
CA ARG A 180 -5.08 -12.62 19.38
C ARG A 180 -6.06 -11.61 19.96
N THR A 181 -5.98 -11.34 21.26
CA THR A 181 -6.93 -10.47 21.98
C THR A 181 -6.92 -9.05 21.41
N THR A 182 -5.74 -8.49 21.14
CA THR A 182 -5.64 -7.15 20.55
C THR A 182 -6.08 -7.12 19.09
N THR A 183 -5.98 -8.24 18.37
CA THR A 183 -6.53 -8.36 17.02
C THR A 183 -8.05 -8.39 17.04
N GLU A 184 -8.68 -9.12 17.97
CA GLU A 184 -10.14 -9.08 18.14
C GLU A 184 -10.62 -7.66 18.46
N GLU A 185 -9.90 -6.96 19.32
CA GLU A 185 -10.20 -5.57 19.65
C GLU A 185 -10.03 -4.65 18.44
N LEU A 186 -8.93 -4.77 17.70
CA LEU A 186 -8.71 -4.03 16.45
C LEU A 186 -9.86 -4.25 15.46
N LEU A 187 -10.33 -5.49 15.28
CA LEU A 187 -11.45 -5.79 14.38
C LEU A 187 -12.76 -5.10 14.82
N ARG A 188 -13.05 -5.06 16.13
CA ARG A 188 -14.20 -4.32 16.67
C ARG A 188 -14.07 -2.82 16.44
N GLN A 189 -12.88 -2.27 16.66
CA GLN A 189 -12.62 -0.85 16.43
C GLN A 189 -12.78 -0.47 14.95
N LEU A 190 -12.21 -1.26 14.04
CA LEU A 190 -12.36 -1.07 12.59
C LEU A 190 -13.82 -1.07 12.17
N ALA A 191 -14.60 -2.06 12.63
CA ALA A 191 -16.04 -2.13 12.34
C ALA A 191 -16.81 -0.93 12.91
N SER A 192 -16.53 -0.54 14.17
CA SER A 192 -17.17 0.64 14.80
C SER A 192 -16.82 1.96 14.10
N ALA A 193 -15.68 2.01 13.43
CA ALA A 193 -15.20 3.16 12.69
C ALA A 193 -15.75 3.25 11.24
N ASP A 194 -16.61 2.30 10.83
CA ASP A 194 -17.09 2.10 9.45
C ASP A 194 -15.95 1.93 8.44
N VAL A 195 -14.88 1.23 8.84
CA VAL A 195 -13.83 0.82 7.89
C VAL A 195 -14.35 -0.34 7.06
N ARG A 196 -14.31 -0.19 5.73
CA ARG A 196 -14.83 -1.18 4.79
C ARG A 196 -13.70 -1.94 4.11
N VAL A 197 -13.82 -3.27 4.06
CA VAL A 197 -12.86 -4.15 3.39
C VAL A 197 -13.68 -5.17 2.59
N GLU A 198 -13.44 -5.29 1.29
CA GLU A 198 -14.11 -6.27 0.42
C GLU A 198 -13.32 -7.58 0.34
N GLY A 199 -12.00 -7.51 0.32
CA GLY A 199 -11.13 -8.68 0.33
C GLY A 199 -10.80 -9.10 1.76
N GLU A 200 -9.52 -9.17 2.08
CA GLU A 200 -9.04 -9.77 3.32
C GLU A 200 -8.43 -8.73 4.26
N ILE A 201 -8.63 -8.96 5.56
CA ILE A 201 -7.79 -8.39 6.61
C ILE A 201 -6.66 -9.36 6.88
N VAL A 202 -5.42 -8.91 6.72
CA VAL A 202 -4.23 -9.75 6.87
C VAL A 202 -3.37 -9.26 8.03
N VAL A 203 -3.18 -10.10 9.03
CA VAL A 203 -2.25 -9.83 10.14
C VAL A 203 -1.04 -10.73 9.99
N SER A 204 0.14 -10.13 9.88
CA SER A 204 1.40 -10.84 9.99
C SER A 204 1.99 -10.54 11.36
N SER A 205 2.20 -11.55 12.19
CA SER A 205 2.68 -11.38 13.56
C SER A 205 3.59 -12.54 13.96
N ARG A 206 4.52 -12.26 14.89
CA ARG A 206 5.34 -13.29 15.54
C ARG A 206 4.59 -14.00 16.66
N ALA A 207 3.48 -13.43 17.15
CA ALA A 207 2.70 -14.05 18.20
C ALA A 207 2.14 -15.39 17.70
N PRO A 208 2.30 -16.48 18.48
CA PRO A 208 1.81 -17.79 18.08
C PRO A 208 0.29 -17.78 18.09
N VAL A 209 -0.31 -18.24 16.98
CA VAL A 209 -1.76 -18.36 16.83
C VAL A 209 -2.08 -19.74 16.29
N THR A 210 -2.89 -20.48 17.05
CA THR A 210 -3.35 -21.82 16.67
C THR A 210 -4.33 -21.74 15.50
N TRP A 211 -4.50 -22.84 14.76
CA TRP A 211 -5.50 -22.90 13.69
C TRP A 211 -6.92 -22.56 14.18
N LYS A 212 -7.26 -22.97 15.42
CA LYS A 212 -8.54 -22.68 16.06
C LYS A 212 -8.75 -21.18 16.23
N HIS A 213 -7.72 -20.47 16.72
CA HIS A 213 -7.77 -19.02 16.86
C HIS A 213 -7.96 -18.31 15.51
N ARG A 214 -7.34 -18.82 14.44
CA ARG A 214 -7.53 -18.25 13.08
C ARG A 214 -8.97 -18.41 12.61
N ALA A 215 -9.57 -19.58 12.83
CA ALA A 215 -10.96 -19.84 12.49
C ALA A 215 -11.92 -18.93 13.28
N GLU A 216 -11.67 -18.75 14.57
CA GLU A 216 -12.46 -17.85 15.44
C GLU A 216 -12.36 -16.38 14.99
N LEU A 217 -11.17 -15.90 14.65
CA LEU A 217 -10.97 -14.55 14.12
C LEU A 217 -11.66 -14.35 12.76
N ASN A 218 -11.67 -15.38 11.90
CA ASN A 218 -12.38 -15.33 10.63
C ASN A 218 -13.90 -15.27 10.81
N VAL A 219 -14.46 -16.06 11.75
CA VAL A 219 -15.89 -15.98 12.11
C VAL A 219 -16.23 -14.60 12.66
N LEU A 220 -15.42 -14.06 13.58
CA LEU A 220 -15.60 -12.72 14.13
C LEU A 220 -15.57 -11.65 13.03
N THR A 221 -14.61 -11.74 12.11
CA THR A 221 -14.48 -10.80 10.98
C THR A 221 -15.72 -10.83 10.11
N LYS A 222 -16.24 -12.02 9.76
CA LYS A 222 -17.48 -12.15 8.99
C LYS A 222 -18.72 -11.61 9.71
N HIS A 223 -18.75 -11.69 11.03
CA HIS A 223 -19.84 -11.14 11.83
C HIS A 223 -19.80 -9.61 11.88
N LEU A 224 -18.60 -9.04 12.11
CA LEU A 224 -18.42 -7.59 12.25
C LEU A 224 -18.39 -6.86 10.92
N MET A 225 -17.89 -7.50 9.86
CA MET A 225 -17.65 -6.92 8.54
C MET A 225 -18.13 -7.90 7.46
N PRO A 226 -19.45 -7.98 7.19
CA PRO A 226 -20.04 -9.00 6.33
C PRO A 226 -19.47 -9.02 4.89
N ASP A 227 -19.09 -7.85 4.38
CA ASP A 227 -18.55 -7.69 3.02
C ASP A 227 -17.08 -8.11 2.91
N CYS A 228 -16.38 -8.31 4.03
CA CYS A 228 -14.98 -8.74 4.04
C CYS A 228 -14.88 -10.22 3.67
N ALA A 229 -14.16 -10.55 2.61
CA ALA A 229 -13.90 -11.93 2.16
C ALA A 229 -13.33 -12.83 3.27
N GLY A 230 -12.52 -12.30 4.18
CA GLY A 230 -12.12 -13.04 5.38
C GLY A 230 -10.95 -12.43 6.15
N PHE A 231 -10.44 -13.22 7.09
CA PHE A 231 -9.30 -12.88 7.92
C PHE A 231 -8.17 -13.89 7.74
N VAL A 232 -6.94 -13.38 7.60
CA VAL A 232 -5.75 -14.21 7.39
C VAL A 232 -4.69 -13.85 8.44
N TRP A 233 -4.28 -14.85 9.23
CA TRP A 233 -3.12 -14.75 10.10
C TRP A 233 -1.90 -15.44 9.48
N ARG A 234 -0.81 -14.69 9.31
CA ARG A 234 0.46 -15.21 8.80
C ARG A 234 1.55 -15.10 9.87
N LYS A 235 2.47 -16.05 9.89
CA LYS A 235 3.66 -15.92 10.74
C LYS A 235 4.56 -14.87 10.09
N SER A 236 5.19 -14.01 10.88
CA SER A 236 6.07 -12.95 10.35
C SER A 236 7.22 -13.45 9.47
N ASP A 237 7.58 -14.74 9.56
CA ASP A 237 8.64 -15.35 8.75
C ASP A 237 8.08 -16.00 7.46
N ASP A 238 6.76 -16.12 7.34
CA ASP A 238 6.12 -16.53 6.10
C ASP A 238 6.31 -15.36 5.13
N LYS A 239 7.18 -15.56 4.13
CA LYS A 239 7.30 -14.64 3.00
C LYS A 239 5.88 -14.31 2.56
N LEU A 240 5.46 -13.06 2.71
CA LEU A 240 4.26 -12.62 2.03
C LEU A 240 4.57 -12.89 0.56
N GLY A 241 3.91 -13.88 -0.05
CA GLY A 241 4.04 -14.18 -1.48
C GLY A 241 3.54 -13.05 -2.37
N PHE A 242 3.13 -11.95 -1.76
CA PHE A 242 3.02 -10.65 -2.38
C PHE A 242 4.44 -10.13 -2.46
N GLY A 243 5.01 -10.09 -3.66
CA GLY A 243 6.32 -9.47 -3.90
C GLY A 243 6.29 -8.03 -3.39
N TRP A 244 6.65 -7.86 -2.14
CA TRP A 244 7.08 -6.62 -1.52
C TRP A 244 8.59 -6.72 -1.44
#